data_AF-A0A8A4ZGW3-F1
#
_entry.id   AF-A0A8A4ZGW3-F1
#
_cell.length_a   1.000
_cell.length_b   1.000
_cell.length_c   1.000
_cell.angle_alpha   90.00
_cell.angle_beta   90.00
_cell.angle_gamma   90.00
#
_symmetry.space_group_name_H-M   'P 1'
#
loop_
_entity.id
_entity.type
_entity.pdbx_description
1 polymer ?
#
loop_
_entity_poly.entity_id
_entity_poly.type
_entity_poly.pdbx_seq_one_letter_code
_entity_poly.pdbx_strand_id
1 'polypeptide(L)'
;MPFAIEAVWALVTSSPYSPECAAKRAHQARLHPYVLDSTDDGLGEKSVHTTPHTSGALVITRPTGSVPPQRHSLRWRRWGALVACTALGIGLSATSASADSAIFLDPSGEEGTIPAIDVVRYRVSLDASTIVSTVYFSSWDRATLVNALSRTYLHVSASDGNFMLEKVGGSESAVLVQVIDETGNTLPVPGCPVTVTFAPAEKSVAMSTSAACLGTPSAVSAYHYVELGDSFDYADSNPFGPSWNVSAGPQSGLGLPIVTVQRFWSQAYNNAHFFTADGDEAINIYTTDANWTYEKVAFSAYATQGQACATAGLTSIYRFYSPKFESHFFTSSAAEMNSVRANDRNWNYEGVAYCAPTDTAAGTAPLFRFWSARFGKHFYTADSAEAHQLRTADPNWAYEGVAYNVLN
;
A
#
# COMPACT_ATOMS: atom_id res chain seq x y z
N MET A 1 51.94 25.52 4.88
CA MET A 1 51.79 26.70 5.76
C MET A 1 50.33 27.18 5.64
N PRO A 2 49.74 27.80 6.68
CA PRO A 2 48.28 27.82 6.84
C PRO A 2 47.60 29.20 6.66
N PHE A 3 46.27 29.17 6.75
CA PHE A 3 45.31 30.28 6.83
C PHE A 3 44.97 31.07 5.56
N ALA A 4 43.73 30.89 5.12
CA ALA A 4 42.82 32.01 4.87
C ALA A 4 41.44 31.62 5.43
N ILE A 5 40.86 32.46 6.29
CA ILE A 5 39.48 32.36 6.77
C ILE A 5 38.81 33.66 6.34
N GLU A 6 37.71 33.58 5.59
CA GLU A 6 36.74 34.67 5.51
C GLU A 6 35.33 34.13 5.67
N ALA A 7 34.55 34.84 6.48
CA ALA A 7 33.13 34.59 6.70
C ALA A 7 32.41 35.93 6.64
N VAL A 8 31.46 36.08 5.72
CA VAL A 8 30.71 37.33 5.53
C VAL A 8 29.21 37.02 5.55
N TRP A 9 28.60 37.38 6.69
CA TRP A 9 27.25 37.89 6.88
C TRP A 9 26.08 37.37 6.01
N ALA A 10 25.10 36.79 6.70
CA ALA A 10 23.76 36.57 6.15
C ALA A 10 23.00 37.89 5.92
N LEU A 11 22.10 37.89 4.94
CA LEU A 11 21.02 38.87 4.84
C LEU A 11 19.68 38.14 4.63
N VAL A 12 18.68 38.46 5.45
CA VAL A 12 17.34 37.87 5.38
C VAL A 12 16.40 38.85 4.67
N THR A 13 15.87 38.49 3.52
CA THR A 13 14.79 39.23 2.83
C THR A 13 13.75 38.29 2.22
N SER A 14 12.58 38.25 2.86
CA SER A 14 11.23 38.13 2.26
C SER A 14 11.02 37.31 0.97
N SER A 15 10.20 36.26 1.08
CA SER A 15 9.32 35.82 -0.01
C SER A 15 8.43 36.98 -0.50
N PRO A 16 8.07 37.01 -1.80
CA PRO A 16 6.63 37.00 -2.09
C PRO A 16 6.19 36.21 -3.34
N TYR A 17 4.90 35.84 -3.35
CA TYR A 17 4.02 35.47 -4.47
C TYR A 17 4.37 34.30 -5.42
N SER A 18 3.46 33.32 -5.42
CA SER A 18 3.10 32.46 -6.54
C SER A 18 2.23 33.20 -7.58
N PRO A 19 2.28 32.79 -8.86
CA PRO A 19 1.13 32.91 -9.76
C PRO A 19 0.68 31.56 -10.35
N GLU A 20 -0.58 31.27 -10.10
CA GLU A 20 -1.63 30.55 -10.86
C GLU A 20 -1.35 29.69 -12.11
N CYS A 21 -2.27 28.74 -12.30
CA CYS A 21 -2.47 27.89 -13.48
C CYS A 21 -2.43 28.62 -14.82
N ALA A 22 -1.67 28.07 -15.78
CA ALA A 22 -1.82 28.33 -17.22
C ALA A 22 -2.24 27.04 -17.95
N ALA A 23 -3.26 27.12 -18.80
CA ALA A 23 -3.93 25.94 -19.37
C ALA A 23 -3.37 25.51 -20.73
N LYS A 24 -3.53 24.22 -21.06
CA LYS A 24 -3.62 23.74 -22.44
C LYS A 24 -5.02 23.22 -22.71
N ARG A 25 -5.79 23.93 -23.56
CA ARG A 25 -6.95 23.38 -24.26
C ARG A 25 -6.51 23.01 -25.67
N ALA A 26 -6.96 21.88 -26.19
CA ALA A 26 -7.75 21.82 -27.43
C ALA A 26 -7.86 20.37 -27.94
N HIS A 27 -9.05 19.79 -27.88
CA HIS A 27 -9.76 19.38 -29.09
C HIS A 27 -11.25 19.24 -28.78
N GLN A 28 -12.08 19.96 -29.53
CA GLN A 28 -13.54 19.76 -29.56
C GLN A 28 -13.92 19.21 -30.93
N ALA A 29 -14.67 18.11 -30.95
CA ALA A 29 -15.54 17.74 -32.07
C ALA A 29 -16.98 18.15 -31.72
N ARG A 30 -17.85 18.33 -32.73
CA ARG A 30 -19.12 19.07 -32.58
C ARG A 30 -20.34 18.18 -32.34
N LEU A 31 -21.31 18.75 -31.63
CA LEU A 31 -22.70 18.29 -31.53
C LEU A 31 -23.43 18.44 -32.88
N HIS A 32 -24.48 17.63 -33.10
CA HIS A 32 -25.77 18.09 -33.65
C HIS A 32 -26.90 17.08 -33.31
N PRO A 33 -28.12 17.53 -32.92
CA PRO A 33 -29.23 16.65 -32.53
C PRO A 33 -30.43 16.65 -33.51
N TYR A 34 -31.28 15.62 -33.43
CA TYR A 34 -32.66 15.51 -33.96
C TYR A 34 -33.42 14.54 -33.00
N VAL A 35 -34.64 14.75 -32.47
CA VAL A 35 -35.93 15.29 -33.00
C VAL A 35 -36.66 14.23 -33.87
N LEU A 36 -37.87 13.74 -33.57
CA LEU A 36 -38.81 14.01 -32.44
C LEU A 36 -39.26 12.66 -31.78
N ASP A 37 -40.50 12.25 -31.43
CA ASP A 37 -41.87 12.76 -31.62
C ASP A 37 -42.81 12.41 -30.42
N SER A 38 -44.10 12.14 -30.67
CA SER A 38 -45.26 11.98 -29.77
C SER A 38 -45.59 10.52 -29.40
N THR A 39 -46.58 10.13 -28.57
CA THR A 39 -47.71 10.76 -27.81
C THR A 39 -47.77 10.12 -26.39
N ASP A 40 -48.54 10.47 -25.35
CA ASP A 40 -49.49 11.53 -24.89
C ASP A 40 -50.61 10.83 -24.06
N ASP A 41 -51.41 11.59 -23.29
CA ASP A 41 -52.57 11.19 -22.44
C ASP A 41 -52.35 10.29 -21.19
N GLY A 42 -53.02 10.63 -20.06
CA GLY A 42 -53.07 9.78 -18.85
C GLY A 42 -53.32 10.44 -17.48
N LEU A 43 -54.30 11.34 -17.32
CA LEU A 43 -54.56 12.07 -16.05
C LEU A 43 -55.12 11.19 -14.90
N GLY A 44 -54.79 11.53 -13.64
CA GLY A 44 -55.26 10.76 -12.47
C GLY A 44 -54.97 11.32 -11.05
N GLU A 45 -55.27 12.59 -10.76
CA GLU A 45 -55.20 13.11 -9.38
C GLU A 45 -56.35 12.59 -8.47
N LYS A 46 -56.05 12.26 -7.21
CA LYS A 46 -56.82 12.72 -6.02
C LYS A 46 -56.15 12.44 -4.68
N SER A 47 -56.73 12.99 -3.60
CA SER A 47 -55.96 13.52 -2.47
C SER A 47 -56.54 13.27 -1.05
N VAL A 48 -55.62 13.15 -0.08
CA VAL A 48 -55.67 13.74 1.29
C VAL A 48 -56.45 13.06 2.45
N HIS A 49 -55.90 13.27 3.68
CA HIS A 49 -56.42 13.05 5.06
C HIS A 49 -56.31 11.62 5.66
N THR A 50 -55.50 11.35 6.71
CA THR A 50 -55.56 11.66 8.18
C THR A 50 -56.62 10.85 8.95
N THR A 51 -56.47 10.41 10.21
CA THR A 51 -55.55 10.73 11.34
C THR A 51 -55.47 9.53 12.33
N PRO A 52 -54.59 9.48 13.36
CA PRO A 52 -54.40 8.29 14.19
C PRO A 52 -55.27 8.25 15.47
N HIS A 53 -55.36 7.06 16.09
CA HIS A 53 -55.98 6.86 17.41
C HIS A 53 -55.00 7.07 18.58
N THR A 54 -55.55 7.37 19.76
CA THR A 54 -54.81 7.79 20.97
C THR A 54 -55.37 7.16 22.25
N SER A 55 -54.61 7.30 23.34
CA SER A 55 -54.93 7.10 24.78
C SER A 55 -54.19 5.93 25.44
N GLY A 56 -53.74 6.03 26.70
CA GLY A 56 -53.92 7.13 27.67
C GLY A 56 -52.77 7.23 28.68
N ALA A 57 -52.84 8.20 29.59
CA ALA A 57 -51.78 8.55 30.53
C ALA A 57 -52.26 8.58 31.99
N LEU A 58 -51.32 8.63 32.94
CA LEU A 58 -51.58 9.08 34.31
C LEU A 58 -50.41 9.93 34.82
N VAL A 59 -50.71 10.85 35.74
CA VAL A 59 -49.85 11.93 36.27
C VAL A 59 -50.00 11.97 37.79
N ILE A 60 -49.00 12.41 38.57
CA ILE A 60 -49.19 13.25 39.79
C ILE A 60 -47.86 13.81 40.39
N THR A 61 -47.75 15.14 40.29
CA THR A 61 -47.13 16.19 41.16
C THR A 61 -45.75 16.10 41.88
N ARG A 62 -45.00 17.19 41.64
CA ARG A 62 -43.96 17.93 42.44
C ARG A 62 -44.53 18.53 43.77
N PRO A 63 -43.84 19.33 44.68
CA PRO A 63 -42.97 20.51 44.36
C PRO A 63 -41.91 21.05 45.39
N THR A 64 -41.28 22.20 45.04
CA THR A 64 -40.45 23.17 45.84
C THR A 64 -39.04 22.73 46.32
N GLY A 65 -37.99 23.57 46.48
CA GLY A 65 -37.68 25.03 46.29
C GLY A 65 -36.14 25.25 46.41
N SER A 66 -35.47 26.43 46.50
CA SER A 66 -35.73 27.88 46.34
C SER A 66 -34.38 28.68 46.27
N VAL A 67 -34.31 29.94 45.80
CA VAL A 67 -33.08 30.71 45.39
C VAL A 67 -33.28 32.25 45.53
N PRO A 68 -32.29 33.19 45.64
CA PRO A 68 -30.91 33.27 46.22
C PRO A 68 -30.80 34.35 47.35
N PRO A 69 -29.62 34.96 47.66
CA PRO A 69 -29.42 36.38 47.23
C PRO A 69 -27.97 36.88 46.89
N GLN A 70 -27.93 37.70 45.82
CA GLN A 70 -27.10 38.88 45.45
C GLN A 70 -25.80 39.36 46.17
N ARG A 71 -24.80 39.71 45.31
CA ARG A 71 -23.87 40.88 45.31
C ARG A 71 -22.66 40.99 46.28
N HIS A 72 -21.52 41.35 45.67
CA HIS A 72 -20.85 42.66 45.87
C HIS A 72 -20.22 43.13 44.53
N SER A 73 -19.82 44.40 44.42
CA SER A 73 -19.37 44.98 43.14
C SER A 73 -18.32 46.09 43.30
N LEU A 74 -17.33 46.13 42.40
CA LEU A 74 -16.41 47.25 42.21
C LEU A 74 -16.13 47.45 40.71
N ARG A 75 -16.02 48.72 40.27
CA ARG A 75 -15.80 49.12 38.88
C ARG A 75 -14.47 49.87 38.76
N TRP A 76 -13.66 49.51 37.77
CA TRP A 76 -12.68 50.41 37.15
C TRP A 76 -12.84 50.37 35.63
N ARG A 77 -12.48 51.47 34.95
CA ARG A 77 -12.80 51.69 33.53
C ARG A 77 -11.71 51.14 32.59
N ARG A 78 -12.15 50.74 31.39
CA ARG A 78 -11.28 50.31 30.28
C ARG A 78 -10.33 51.42 29.84
N TRP A 79 -9.08 51.06 29.59
CA TRP A 79 -8.42 51.26 28.29
C TRP A 79 -7.92 49.88 27.82
N GLY A 80 -7.82 49.65 26.51
CA GLY A 80 -7.85 48.28 25.97
C GLY A 80 -6.69 47.90 25.06
N ALA A 81 -6.49 46.59 24.94
CA ALA A 81 -5.85 45.93 23.81
C ALA A 81 -6.69 44.68 23.49
N LEU A 82 -7.11 44.50 22.24
CA LEU A 82 -7.87 43.33 21.82
C LEU A 82 -6.89 42.25 21.33
N VAL A 83 -6.32 41.46 22.24
CA VAL A 83 -5.62 40.24 21.85
C VAL A 83 -6.66 39.18 21.57
N ALA A 84 -7.06 39.07 20.31
CA ALA A 84 -7.87 37.95 19.85
C ALA A 84 -6.98 36.70 19.83
N CYS A 85 -7.07 35.88 20.89
CA CYS A 85 -6.66 34.48 20.79
C CYS A 85 -7.62 33.76 19.83
N THR A 86 -7.36 33.87 18.53
CA THR A 86 -7.80 32.85 17.58
C THR A 86 -7.22 31.54 18.06
N ALA A 87 -8.10 30.69 18.62
CA ALA A 87 -7.79 29.29 18.78
C ALA A 87 -7.59 28.71 17.38
N LEU A 88 -6.35 28.71 16.91
CA LEU A 88 -5.89 27.80 15.88
C LEU A 88 -6.10 26.41 16.47
N GLY A 89 -7.28 25.86 16.21
CA GLY A 89 -7.52 24.45 16.29
C GLY A 89 -6.56 23.80 15.32
N ILE A 90 -5.39 23.43 15.82
CA ILE A 90 -4.54 22.42 15.19
C ILE A 90 -5.38 21.15 15.28
N GLY A 91 -6.25 20.98 14.29
CA GLY A 91 -6.72 19.66 13.93
C GLY A 91 -5.46 18.88 13.66
N LEU A 92 -5.18 17.90 14.51
CA LEU A 92 -4.37 16.78 14.07
C LEU A 92 -5.20 16.09 12.98
N SER A 93 -5.06 16.58 11.75
CA SER A 93 -5.18 15.75 10.58
C SER A 93 -4.24 14.59 10.84
N ALA A 94 -4.79 13.47 11.27
CA ALA A 94 -4.05 12.23 11.33
C ALA A 94 -3.45 12.06 9.94
N THR A 95 -2.12 12.13 9.85
CA THR A 95 -1.41 11.81 8.62
C THR A 95 -1.85 10.41 8.27
N SER A 96 -2.61 10.27 7.17
CA SER A 96 -3.06 8.97 6.69
C SER A 96 -1.83 8.07 6.62
N ALA A 97 -1.83 7.01 7.42
CA ALA A 97 -0.89 5.93 7.22
C ALA A 97 -0.96 5.53 5.75
N SER A 98 0.18 5.20 5.15
CA SER A 98 0.19 4.61 3.83
C SER A 98 -0.76 3.40 3.81
N ALA A 99 -1.40 3.14 2.67
CA ALA A 99 -2.10 1.89 2.48
C ALA A 99 -1.04 0.79 2.34
N ASP A 100 -0.72 0.16 3.46
CA ASP A 100 0.47 -0.66 3.63
C ASP A 100 0.21 -2.03 3.03
N SER A 101 0.84 -2.34 1.89
CA SER A 101 0.48 -3.51 1.09
C SER A 101 1.63 -4.46 0.81
N ALA A 102 1.41 -5.75 1.07
CA ALA A 102 2.26 -6.82 0.58
C ALA A 102 1.66 -7.42 -0.71
N ILE A 103 2.53 -7.86 -1.61
CA ILE A 103 2.19 -8.38 -2.94
C ILE A 103 2.90 -9.72 -3.14
N PHE A 104 2.13 -10.72 -3.55
CA PHE A 104 2.60 -12.03 -3.96
C PHE A 104 2.47 -12.16 -5.47
N LEU A 105 3.53 -12.64 -6.11
CA LEU A 105 3.49 -13.12 -7.50
C LEU A 105 3.11 -14.58 -7.43
N ASP A 106 2.27 -15.07 -8.34
CA ASP A 106 2.25 -16.51 -8.61
C ASP A 106 3.12 -16.82 -9.84
N PRO A 107 4.34 -17.34 -9.65
CA PRO A 107 5.23 -17.73 -10.75
C PRO A 107 5.06 -19.21 -11.13
N SER A 108 4.14 -19.95 -10.49
CA SER A 108 4.08 -21.42 -10.62
C SER A 108 3.80 -21.84 -12.07
N GLY A 109 2.94 -21.10 -12.76
CA GLY A 109 2.48 -21.44 -14.11
C GLY A 109 1.76 -22.79 -14.16
N GLU A 110 1.21 -23.26 -13.03
CA GLU A 110 0.28 -24.39 -13.05
C GLU A 110 -0.94 -23.97 -13.87
N GLU A 111 -1.34 -24.78 -14.85
CA GLU A 111 -2.62 -24.58 -15.52
C GLU A 111 -3.74 -24.90 -14.52
N GLY A 112 -4.10 -23.90 -13.70
CA GLY A 112 -5.38 -23.87 -13.01
C GLY A 112 -6.46 -24.21 -14.04
N THR A 113 -7.33 -25.17 -13.73
CA THR A 113 -8.04 -25.98 -14.74
C THR A 113 -9.07 -25.22 -15.60
N ILE A 114 -9.13 -23.90 -15.44
CA ILE A 114 -9.88 -22.92 -16.24
C ILE A 114 -8.94 -21.73 -16.55
N PRO A 115 -8.37 -21.63 -17.78
CA PRO A 115 -7.52 -20.50 -18.20
C PRO A 115 -8.19 -19.11 -18.22
N ALA A 116 -9.46 -19.01 -17.81
CA ALA A 116 -10.22 -17.76 -17.69
C ALA A 116 -10.15 -17.12 -16.29
N ILE A 117 -9.59 -17.81 -15.28
CA ILE A 117 -9.53 -17.37 -13.88
C ILE A 117 -8.16 -17.57 -13.21
N ASP A 118 -7.13 -17.91 -13.99
CA ASP A 118 -5.74 -18.12 -13.55
C ASP A 118 -5.17 -16.87 -12.82
N VAL A 119 -4.86 -17.05 -11.52
CA VAL A 119 -4.44 -16.02 -10.57
C VAL A 119 -2.94 -15.75 -10.67
N VAL A 120 -2.56 -14.64 -11.33
CA VAL A 120 -1.16 -14.23 -11.51
C VAL A 120 -0.62 -13.37 -10.35
N ARG A 121 -1.49 -12.82 -9.51
CA ARG A 121 -1.09 -11.94 -8.41
C ARG A 121 -2.12 -11.90 -7.28
N TYR A 122 -1.61 -11.88 -6.05
CA TYR A 122 -2.39 -11.48 -4.88
C TYR A 122 -1.79 -10.23 -4.20
N ARG A 123 -2.65 -9.35 -3.69
CA ARG A 123 -2.29 -8.18 -2.89
C ARG A 123 -3.25 -8.04 -1.71
N VAL A 124 -2.70 -7.91 -0.51
CA VAL A 124 -3.44 -7.39 0.66
C VAL A 124 -2.88 -6.04 1.05
N SER A 125 -3.76 -5.10 1.40
CA SER A 125 -3.39 -3.82 2.01
C SER A 125 -4.21 -3.53 3.25
N LEU A 126 -3.58 -2.85 4.20
CA LEU A 126 -4.15 -2.35 5.45
C LEU A 126 -3.84 -0.86 5.53
N ASP A 127 -4.87 -0.04 5.62
CA ASP A 127 -4.75 1.35 6.08
C ASP A 127 -5.38 1.49 7.47
N ALA A 128 -5.27 2.67 8.09
CA ALA A 128 -5.78 2.94 9.45
C ALA A 128 -7.32 2.78 9.63
N SER A 129 -8.07 2.48 8.56
CA SER A 129 -9.53 2.39 8.53
C SER A 129 -10.08 1.16 7.81
N THR A 130 -9.35 0.64 6.82
CA THR A 130 -9.84 -0.29 5.80
C THR A 130 -8.80 -1.36 5.49
N ILE A 131 -9.27 -2.59 5.24
CA ILE A 131 -8.48 -3.67 4.63
C ILE A 131 -9.03 -3.93 3.24
N VAL A 132 -8.12 -4.05 2.26
CA VAL A 132 -8.43 -4.37 0.88
C VAL A 132 -7.63 -5.60 0.47
N SER A 133 -8.30 -6.54 -0.18
CA SER A 133 -7.75 -7.78 -0.70
C SER A 133 -8.02 -7.82 -2.20
N THR A 134 -6.99 -7.65 -3.02
CA THR A 134 -7.11 -7.62 -4.49
C THR A 134 -6.41 -8.81 -5.14
N VAL A 135 -7.14 -9.49 -6.01
CA VAL A 135 -6.72 -10.64 -6.81
C VAL A 135 -6.62 -10.18 -8.25
N TYR A 136 -5.58 -10.59 -8.99
CA TYR A 136 -5.40 -10.25 -10.40
C TYR A 136 -5.25 -11.52 -11.23
N PHE A 137 -5.86 -11.51 -12.41
CA PHE A 137 -6.03 -12.67 -13.28
C PHE A 137 -5.26 -12.51 -14.61
N SER A 138 -4.77 -13.60 -15.19
CA SER A 138 -4.06 -13.55 -16.48
C SER A 138 -4.95 -13.11 -17.64
N SER A 139 -6.25 -13.42 -17.56
CA SER A 139 -7.29 -13.00 -18.49
C SER A 139 -8.48 -12.39 -17.75
N TRP A 140 -9.58 -12.07 -18.44
CA TRP A 140 -10.76 -11.49 -17.80
C TRP A 140 -12.06 -11.97 -18.44
N ASP A 141 -12.82 -12.77 -17.69
CA ASP A 141 -14.24 -13.00 -17.95
C ASP A 141 -15.07 -12.67 -16.70
N ARG A 142 -15.84 -11.59 -16.78
CA ARG A 142 -16.76 -11.16 -15.71
C ARG A 142 -17.84 -12.20 -15.43
N ALA A 143 -18.31 -12.96 -16.42
CA ALA A 143 -19.35 -13.96 -16.19
C ALA A 143 -18.79 -15.12 -15.35
N THR A 144 -17.61 -15.63 -15.72
CA THR A 144 -16.91 -16.66 -14.95
C THR A 144 -16.53 -16.17 -13.54
N LEU A 145 -15.98 -14.95 -13.39
CA LEU A 145 -15.61 -14.39 -12.08
C LEU A 145 -16.81 -14.05 -11.16
N VAL A 146 -17.99 -13.77 -11.71
CA VAL A 146 -19.23 -13.63 -10.91
C VAL A 146 -19.73 -15.01 -10.46
N ASN A 147 -19.66 -16.02 -11.34
CA ASN A 147 -20.07 -17.39 -11.04
C ASN A 147 -19.14 -18.09 -10.05
N ALA A 148 -17.83 -17.83 -10.11
CA ALA A 148 -16.85 -18.38 -9.18
C ALA A 148 -17.12 -17.93 -7.74
N LEU A 149 -16.92 -18.83 -6.78
CA LEU A 149 -16.72 -18.49 -5.38
C LEU A 149 -15.31 -17.90 -5.24
N SER A 150 -15.11 -16.92 -4.35
CA SER A 150 -13.81 -16.30 -4.13
C SER A 150 -13.63 -15.97 -2.64
N ARG A 151 -12.54 -16.46 -2.06
CA ARG A 151 -12.28 -16.49 -0.62
C ARG A 151 -10.91 -15.90 -0.31
N THR A 152 -10.88 -14.83 0.46
CA THR A 152 -9.64 -14.37 1.11
C THR A 152 -9.71 -14.70 2.58
N TYR A 153 -8.79 -15.51 3.09
CA TYR A 153 -8.62 -15.67 4.53
C TYR A 153 -7.70 -14.58 5.05
N LEU A 154 -8.00 -14.06 6.24
CA LEU A 154 -7.31 -12.98 6.92
C LEU A 154 -6.94 -13.47 8.33
N HIS A 155 -5.64 -13.56 8.61
CA HIS A 155 -5.11 -13.89 9.93
C HIS A 155 -4.65 -12.61 10.64
N VAL A 156 -5.22 -12.33 11.81
CA VAL A 156 -4.97 -11.12 12.61
C VAL A 156 -3.93 -11.37 13.69
N SER A 157 -2.73 -10.83 13.49
CA SER A 157 -1.55 -11.03 14.35
C SER A 157 -1.73 -10.58 15.81
N ALA A 158 -2.62 -9.61 16.05
CA ALA A 158 -2.83 -9.02 17.38
C ALA A 158 -3.89 -9.76 18.24
N SER A 159 -4.66 -10.69 17.66
CA SER A 159 -5.77 -11.36 18.34
C SER A 159 -5.86 -12.87 18.09
N ASP A 160 -4.92 -13.44 17.33
CA ASP A 160 -4.99 -14.82 16.81
C ASP A 160 -6.31 -15.09 16.05
N GLY A 161 -6.85 -14.03 15.44
CA GLY A 161 -8.19 -14.01 14.87
C GLY A 161 -8.16 -14.43 13.41
N ASN A 162 -8.76 -15.58 13.10
CA ASN A 162 -8.94 -16.05 11.73
C ASN A 162 -10.30 -15.59 11.19
N PHE A 163 -10.29 -14.91 10.05
CA PHE A 163 -11.47 -14.39 9.37
C PHE A 163 -11.40 -14.72 7.87
N MET A 164 -12.52 -14.56 7.16
CA MET A 164 -12.58 -14.74 5.72
C MET A 164 -13.53 -13.71 5.08
N LEU A 165 -13.06 -13.09 3.99
CA LEU A 165 -13.88 -12.38 3.01
C LEU A 165 -14.34 -13.42 1.98
N GLU A 166 -15.63 -13.72 1.93
CA GLU A 166 -16.19 -14.69 0.98
C GLU A 166 -17.16 -14.00 0.02
N LYS A 167 -16.79 -13.91 -1.27
CA LYS A 167 -17.71 -13.56 -2.36
C LYS A 167 -18.44 -14.82 -2.82
N VAL A 168 -19.75 -14.83 -2.65
CA VAL A 168 -20.61 -15.98 -2.97
C VAL A 168 -20.57 -16.26 -4.49
N GLY A 169 -20.53 -17.54 -4.88
CA GLY A 169 -20.63 -17.96 -6.27
C GLY A 169 -22.00 -17.62 -6.89
N GLY A 170 -22.00 -17.19 -8.14
CA GLY A 170 -23.20 -16.68 -8.83
C GLY A 170 -23.66 -15.30 -8.33
N SER A 171 -22.80 -14.56 -7.62
CA SER A 171 -23.12 -13.27 -7.03
C SER A 171 -21.94 -12.29 -7.06
N GLU A 172 -22.28 -11.00 -6.99
CA GLU A 172 -21.34 -9.89 -6.72
C GLU A 172 -21.36 -9.49 -5.23
N SER A 173 -22.11 -10.22 -4.40
CA SER A 173 -22.17 -10.01 -2.95
C SER A 173 -21.06 -10.78 -2.23
N ALA A 174 -20.46 -10.15 -1.22
CA ALA A 174 -19.53 -10.81 -0.29
C ALA A 174 -19.90 -10.56 1.17
N VAL A 175 -19.43 -11.43 2.04
CA VAL A 175 -19.61 -11.37 3.50
C VAL A 175 -18.26 -11.47 4.21
N LEU A 176 -18.15 -10.83 5.37
CA LEU A 176 -17.07 -11.08 6.32
C LEU A 176 -17.56 -12.13 7.31
N VAL A 177 -16.82 -13.23 7.44
CA VAL A 177 -17.06 -14.26 8.45
C VAL A 177 -15.83 -14.41 9.34
N GLN A 178 -16.03 -14.78 10.60
CA GLN A 178 -14.99 -15.27 11.48
C GLN A 178 -14.93 -16.80 11.38
N VAL A 179 -13.72 -17.36 11.25
CA VAL A 179 -13.47 -18.80 11.35
C VAL A 179 -13.37 -19.15 12.84
N ILE A 180 -14.24 -20.04 13.32
CA ILE A 180 -14.39 -20.30 14.77
C ILE A 180 -13.74 -21.59 15.26
N ASP A 181 -13.35 -22.49 14.36
CA ASP A 181 -12.59 -23.70 14.68
C ASP A 181 -11.80 -24.26 13.48
N GLU A 182 -10.92 -25.22 13.76
CA GLU A 182 -10.11 -25.96 12.77
C GLU A 182 -10.93 -26.83 11.81
N THR A 183 -12.23 -27.03 12.05
CA THR A 183 -13.11 -27.79 11.15
C THR A 183 -13.78 -26.92 10.08
N GLY A 184 -13.44 -25.63 10.03
CA GLY A 184 -13.93 -24.69 9.01
C GLY A 184 -15.32 -24.12 9.30
N ASN A 185 -15.83 -24.27 10.53
CA ASN A 185 -17.07 -23.57 10.90
C ASN A 185 -16.84 -22.06 10.91
N THR A 186 -17.84 -21.31 10.44
CA THR A 186 -17.77 -19.85 10.30
C THR A 186 -19.02 -19.16 10.85
N LEU A 187 -18.86 -17.92 11.32
CA LEU A 187 -19.94 -17.04 11.75
C LEU A 187 -19.86 -15.68 11.04
N PRO A 188 -20.93 -15.18 10.41
CA PRO A 188 -20.96 -13.82 9.84
C PRO A 188 -20.70 -12.75 10.89
N VAL A 189 -19.82 -11.80 10.59
CA VAL A 189 -19.48 -10.67 11.49
C VAL A 189 -20.56 -9.57 11.35
N PRO A 190 -21.42 -9.32 12.36
CA PRO A 190 -22.57 -8.45 12.18
C PRO A 190 -22.18 -6.97 12.03
N GLY A 191 -22.82 -6.26 11.11
CA GLY A 191 -22.54 -4.84 10.86
C GLY A 191 -21.28 -4.56 10.02
N CYS A 192 -20.63 -5.61 9.52
CA CYS A 192 -19.37 -5.52 8.77
C CYS A 192 -19.59 -5.88 7.28
N PRO A 193 -19.99 -4.90 6.45
CA PRO A 193 -20.16 -5.12 5.02
C PRO A 193 -18.81 -5.40 4.35
N VAL A 194 -18.86 -6.18 3.26
CA VAL A 194 -17.74 -6.32 2.32
C VAL A 194 -18.15 -5.67 1.01
N THR A 195 -17.32 -4.75 0.51
CA THR A 195 -17.48 -4.17 -0.82
C THR A 195 -16.64 -4.96 -1.82
N VAL A 196 -17.30 -5.50 -2.84
CA VAL A 196 -16.66 -6.17 -3.99
C VAL A 196 -16.50 -5.17 -5.12
N THR A 197 -15.33 -5.10 -5.74
CA THR A 197 -15.04 -4.23 -6.89
C THR A 197 -14.39 -5.05 -8.00
N PHE A 198 -15.02 -5.06 -9.18
CA PHE A 198 -14.49 -5.69 -10.39
C PHE A 198 -13.83 -4.62 -11.26
N ALA A 199 -12.55 -4.77 -11.62
CA ALA A 199 -11.80 -3.83 -12.44
C ALA A 199 -11.28 -4.51 -13.74
N PRO A 200 -12.07 -4.51 -14.83
CA PRO A 200 -11.71 -5.19 -16.08
C PRO A 200 -10.40 -4.72 -16.72
N ALA A 201 -10.02 -3.46 -16.54
CA ALA A 201 -8.79 -2.90 -17.10
C ALA A 201 -7.52 -3.39 -16.39
N GLU A 202 -7.62 -3.71 -15.09
CA GLU A 202 -6.55 -4.29 -14.27
C GLU A 202 -6.61 -5.83 -14.25
N LYS A 203 -7.66 -6.41 -14.85
CA LYS A 203 -8.05 -7.83 -14.70
C LYS A 203 -8.16 -8.24 -13.23
N SER A 204 -8.73 -7.40 -12.37
CA SER A 204 -8.69 -7.60 -10.92
C SER A 204 -10.07 -7.62 -10.24
N VAL A 205 -10.15 -8.35 -9.12
CA VAL A 205 -11.30 -8.34 -8.20
C VAL A 205 -10.78 -8.00 -6.81
N ALA A 206 -11.33 -6.93 -6.22
CA ALA A 206 -11.02 -6.50 -4.87
C ALA A 206 -12.20 -6.76 -3.93
N MET A 207 -11.91 -7.28 -2.73
CA MET A 207 -12.84 -7.34 -1.60
C MET A 207 -12.30 -6.44 -0.49
N SER A 208 -13.15 -5.60 0.12
CA SER A 208 -12.73 -4.67 1.17
C SER A 208 -13.72 -4.56 2.31
N THR A 209 -13.22 -4.36 3.53
CA THR A 209 -14.03 -4.14 4.75
C THR A 209 -13.28 -3.23 5.72
N SER A 210 -13.95 -2.73 6.77
CA SER A 210 -13.28 -1.86 7.74
C SER A 210 -12.33 -2.65 8.64
N ALA A 211 -11.14 -2.09 8.90
CA ALA A 211 -10.19 -2.63 9.88
C ALA A 211 -10.81 -2.77 11.30
N ALA A 212 -11.80 -1.94 11.64
CA ALA A 212 -12.52 -2.05 12.92
C ALA A 212 -13.29 -3.38 13.07
N CYS A 213 -13.76 -3.98 11.97
CA CYS A 213 -14.44 -5.28 11.95
C CYS A 213 -13.53 -6.46 12.29
N LEU A 214 -12.22 -6.24 12.21
CA LEU A 214 -11.16 -7.22 12.47
C LEU A 214 -10.40 -6.88 13.77
N GLY A 215 -11.02 -6.07 14.65
CA GLY A 215 -10.45 -5.67 15.95
C GLY A 215 -9.40 -4.55 15.88
N THR A 216 -9.40 -3.74 14.81
CA THR A 216 -8.33 -2.76 14.51
C THR A 216 -6.94 -3.40 14.50
N PRO A 217 -6.67 -4.34 13.57
CA PRO A 217 -5.44 -5.10 13.53
C PRO A 217 -4.22 -4.21 13.25
N SER A 218 -3.10 -4.50 13.92
CA SER A 218 -1.81 -3.86 13.62
C SER A 218 -1.14 -4.44 12.37
N ALA A 219 -1.34 -5.72 12.08
CA ALA A 219 -0.98 -6.34 10.81
C ALA A 219 -1.94 -7.49 10.48
N VAL A 220 -2.11 -7.77 9.20
CA VAL A 220 -2.95 -8.87 8.69
C VAL A 220 -2.18 -9.65 7.64
N SER A 221 -2.04 -10.95 7.86
CA SER A 221 -1.53 -11.90 6.87
C SER A 221 -2.72 -12.48 6.09
N ALA A 222 -2.58 -12.65 4.77
CA ALA A 222 -3.71 -13.08 3.94
C ALA A 222 -3.32 -14.00 2.77
N TYR A 223 -4.24 -14.88 2.41
CA TYR A 223 -4.15 -15.78 1.26
C TYR A 223 -5.49 -15.87 0.51
N HIS A 224 -5.45 -16.24 -0.78
CA HIS A 224 -6.62 -16.15 -1.66
C HIS A 224 -6.86 -17.39 -2.53
N TYR A 225 -8.14 -17.80 -2.57
CA TYR A 225 -8.64 -18.97 -3.28
C TYR A 225 -9.88 -18.64 -4.13
N VAL A 226 -9.97 -19.23 -5.32
CA VAL A 226 -11.10 -19.12 -6.27
C VAL A 226 -11.61 -20.53 -6.61
N GLU A 227 -12.92 -20.73 -6.61
CA GLU A 227 -13.54 -22.05 -6.88
C GLU A 227 -14.65 -21.91 -7.93
N LEU A 228 -14.66 -22.75 -8.97
CA LEU A 228 -15.72 -22.81 -9.98
C LEU A 228 -16.05 -24.27 -10.33
N GLY A 229 -17.13 -24.79 -9.72
CA GLY A 229 -17.46 -26.21 -9.81
C GLY A 229 -16.39 -27.05 -9.09
N ASP A 230 -15.93 -28.12 -9.74
CA ASP A 230 -14.85 -28.97 -9.22
C ASP A 230 -13.44 -28.40 -9.48
N SER A 231 -13.33 -27.28 -10.18
CA SER A 231 -12.05 -26.58 -10.42
C SER A 231 -11.78 -25.56 -9.31
N PHE A 232 -10.57 -25.59 -8.78
CA PHE A 232 -10.04 -24.59 -7.87
C PHE A 232 -8.82 -23.91 -8.49
N ASP A 233 -8.62 -22.66 -8.14
CA ASP A 233 -7.37 -21.93 -8.35
C ASP A 233 -6.99 -21.20 -7.05
N TYR A 234 -5.71 -21.15 -6.76
CA TYR A 234 -5.16 -20.99 -5.42
C TYR A 234 -3.84 -20.23 -5.53
N ALA A 235 -3.69 -19.10 -4.84
CA ALA A 235 -2.39 -18.43 -4.68
C ALA A 235 -1.48 -19.20 -3.68
N ASP A 236 -1.43 -20.53 -3.82
CA ASP A 236 -0.75 -21.45 -2.90
C ASP A 236 -0.42 -22.82 -3.53
N SER A 237 0.42 -22.81 -4.56
CA SER A 237 1.41 -23.89 -4.74
C SER A 237 2.83 -23.32 -4.89
N ASN A 238 3.20 -22.46 -3.93
CA ASN A 238 4.61 -22.21 -3.67
C ASN A 238 5.31 -23.57 -3.38
N PRO A 239 6.36 -23.97 -4.11
CA PRO A 239 7.11 -25.20 -3.82
C PRO A 239 7.76 -25.21 -2.42
N PHE A 240 7.68 -24.10 -1.67
CA PHE A 240 8.17 -23.95 -0.29
C PHE A 240 7.05 -23.84 0.77
N GLY A 241 5.79 -24.17 0.45
CA GLY A 241 4.70 -24.37 1.43
C GLY A 241 3.78 -23.17 1.69
N PRO A 242 2.81 -23.34 2.63
CA PRO A 242 1.54 -22.61 2.61
C PRO A 242 1.60 -21.10 2.79
N SER A 243 0.65 -20.44 2.16
CA SER A 243 0.50 -19.01 1.82
C SER A 243 0.39 -17.98 2.97
N TRP A 244 0.84 -18.29 4.19
CA TRP A 244 0.78 -17.40 5.38
C TRP A 244 1.58 -16.08 5.28
N ASN A 245 2.28 -15.82 4.17
CA ASN A 245 3.41 -14.89 4.12
C ASN A 245 3.08 -13.47 3.61
N VAL A 246 1.90 -13.24 3.02
CA VAL A 246 1.54 -11.92 2.46
C VAL A 246 0.96 -11.04 3.57
N SER A 247 1.80 -10.22 4.21
CA SER A 247 1.41 -9.43 5.40
C SER A 247 1.30 -7.93 5.15
N ALA A 248 0.10 -7.38 5.30
CA ALA A 248 -0.16 -5.95 5.30
C ALA A 248 0.01 -5.32 6.70
N GLY A 249 0.45 -4.06 6.74
CA GLY A 249 0.70 -3.30 7.96
C GLY A 249 2.00 -3.67 8.72
N PRO A 250 2.27 -3.00 9.85
CA PRO A 250 3.49 -3.20 10.62
C PRO A 250 3.61 -4.55 11.34
N GLN A 251 4.22 -5.53 10.66
CA GLN A 251 4.83 -6.72 11.26
C GLN A 251 6.11 -6.42 12.07
N SER A 252 6.32 -5.16 12.50
CA SER A 252 7.54 -4.73 13.18
C SER A 252 7.26 -3.89 14.43
N GLY A 253 8.11 -4.06 15.45
CA GLY A 253 8.09 -3.25 16.67
C GLY A 253 8.43 -1.77 16.46
N LEU A 254 8.72 -1.34 15.23
CA LEU A 254 8.92 0.06 14.84
C LEU A 254 7.63 0.72 14.33
N GLY A 255 6.53 -0.02 14.22
CA GLY A 255 5.28 0.49 13.66
C GLY A 255 5.34 0.77 12.16
N LEU A 256 6.35 0.23 11.45
CA LEU A 256 6.45 0.33 9.98
C LEU A 256 6.18 -1.02 9.29
N PRO A 257 5.62 -1.01 8.06
CA PRO A 257 5.39 -2.21 7.25
C PRO A 257 6.69 -2.84 6.78
N ILE A 258 6.62 -4.13 6.52
CA ILE A 258 7.68 -4.88 5.84
C ILE A 258 7.27 -5.10 4.39
N VAL A 259 8.20 -4.82 3.46
CA VAL A 259 8.06 -5.06 2.02
C VAL A 259 9.15 -6.01 1.54
N THR A 260 8.79 -6.94 0.67
CA THR A 260 9.71 -7.90 0.07
C THR A 260 10.37 -7.32 -1.17
N VAL A 261 11.70 -7.32 -1.23
CA VAL A 261 12.43 -6.91 -2.44
C VAL A 261 12.54 -8.10 -3.39
N GLN A 262 11.87 -8.04 -4.53
CA GLN A 262 11.89 -9.09 -5.56
C GLN A 262 13.19 -9.05 -6.38
N ARG A 263 13.75 -10.22 -6.71
CA ARG A 263 14.90 -10.37 -7.63
C ARG A 263 14.46 -10.98 -8.95
N PHE A 264 14.89 -10.37 -10.05
CA PHE A 264 14.80 -10.91 -11.40
C PHE A 264 16.19 -10.97 -12.02
N TRP A 265 16.39 -11.95 -12.90
CA TRP A 265 17.62 -12.14 -13.68
C TRP A 265 17.34 -12.04 -15.18
N SER A 266 18.34 -11.63 -15.96
CA SER A 266 18.28 -11.69 -17.42
C SER A 266 19.62 -12.03 -18.05
N GLN A 267 19.63 -13.14 -18.78
CA GLN A 267 20.70 -13.50 -19.72
C GLN A 267 20.78 -12.50 -20.90
N ALA A 268 19.64 -12.00 -21.36
CA ALA A 268 19.54 -11.10 -22.52
C ALA A 268 20.19 -9.75 -22.23
N TYR A 269 19.95 -9.17 -21.05
CA TYR A 269 20.57 -7.91 -20.61
C TYR A 269 22.00 -8.07 -20.05
N ASN A 270 22.75 -9.05 -20.56
CA ASN A 270 24.16 -9.33 -20.23
C ASN A 270 24.38 -9.64 -18.73
N ASN A 271 23.71 -10.69 -18.23
CA ASN A 271 23.74 -11.13 -16.82
C ASN A 271 23.27 -10.03 -15.84
N ALA A 272 22.26 -9.26 -16.24
CA ALA A 272 21.66 -8.24 -15.39
C ALA A 272 20.81 -8.88 -14.30
N HIS A 273 20.76 -8.18 -13.16
CA HIS A 273 19.80 -8.45 -12.10
C HIS A 273 18.99 -7.17 -11.85
N PHE A 274 17.69 -7.33 -11.60
CA PHE A 274 16.76 -6.26 -11.26
C PHE A 274 16.21 -6.51 -9.85
N PHE A 275 16.06 -5.43 -9.08
CA PHE A 275 15.59 -5.48 -7.69
C PHE A 275 14.52 -4.42 -7.46
N THR A 276 13.38 -4.80 -6.86
CA THR A 276 12.38 -3.79 -6.47
C THR A 276 11.51 -4.21 -5.29
N ALA A 277 11.11 -3.23 -4.47
CA ALA A 277 10.06 -3.35 -3.46
C ALA A 277 8.66 -2.99 -4.02
N ASP A 278 8.60 -2.41 -5.22
CA ASP A 278 7.35 -2.09 -5.89
C ASP A 278 6.82 -3.33 -6.62
N GLY A 279 5.70 -3.87 -6.13
CA GLY A 279 5.06 -5.02 -6.75
C GLY A 279 4.46 -4.70 -8.13
N ASP A 280 3.92 -3.50 -8.37
CA ASP A 280 3.38 -3.18 -9.69
C ASP A 280 4.50 -3.13 -10.75
N GLU A 281 5.69 -2.66 -10.39
CA GLU A 281 6.90 -2.75 -11.20
C GLU A 281 7.34 -4.21 -11.42
N ALA A 282 7.32 -5.05 -10.37
CA ALA A 282 7.67 -6.47 -10.45
C ALA A 282 6.72 -7.27 -11.37
N ILE A 283 5.40 -7.07 -11.28
CA ILE A 283 4.45 -7.74 -12.20
C ILE A 283 4.59 -7.19 -13.62
N ASN A 284 4.80 -5.88 -13.79
CA ASN A 284 4.99 -5.33 -15.14
C ASN A 284 6.20 -6.00 -15.83
N ILE A 285 7.30 -6.21 -15.12
CA ILE A 285 8.45 -6.95 -15.64
C ILE A 285 8.07 -8.40 -15.95
N TYR A 286 7.53 -9.13 -14.96
CA TYR A 286 7.15 -10.54 -15.10
C TYR A 286 6.19 -10.82 -16.28
N THR A 287 5.22 -9.92 -16.52
CA THR A 287 4.12 -10.15 -17.47
C THR A 287 4.30 -9.48 -18.83
N THR A 288 5.21 -8.50 -18.98
CA THR A 288 5.40 -7.76 -20.24
C THR A 288 6.77 -7.93 -20.89
N ASP A 289 7.80 -8.37 -20.16
CA ASP A 289 9.15 -8.55 -20.69
C ASP A 289 9.71 -9.95 -20.41
N ALA A 290 9.45 -10.87 -21.35
CA ALA A 290 9.92 -12.26 -21.32
C ALA A 290 11.46 -12.41 -21.38
N ASN A 291 12.23 -11.32 -21.44
CA ASN A 291 13.68 -11.35 -21.25
C ASN A 291 14.09 -11.42 -19.78
N TRP A 292 13.17 -11.20 -18.83
CA TRP A 292 13.42 -11.35 -17.39
C TRP A 292 12.82 -12.64 -16.85
N THR A 293 13.60 -13.34 -16.04
CA THR A 293 13.15 -14.48 -15.24
C THR A 293 13.07 -14.03 -13.78
N TYR A 294 11.91 -14.21 -13.15
CA TYR A 294 11.80 -14.03 -11.69
C TYR A 294 12.62 -15.12 -10.99
N GLU A 295 13.41 -14.75 -9.98
CA GLU A 295 14.22 -15.70 -9.22
C GLU A 295 13.63 -16.02 -7.85
N LYS A 296 13.43 -14.99 -7.02
CA LYS A 296 13.06 -15.09 -5.60
C LYS A 296 12.78 -13.71 -4.99
N VAL A 297 12.16 -13.69 -3.81
CA VAL A 297 12.37 -12.60 -2.85
C VAL A 297 13.87 -12.60 -2.48
N ALA A 298 14.53 -11.46 -2.65
CA ALA A 298 15.95 -11.27 -2.36
C ALA A 298 16.21 -11.13 -0.85
N PHE A 299 15.37 -10.34 -0.18
CA PHE A 299 15.39 -9.96 1.23
C PHE A 299 14.14 -9.13 1.55
N SER A 300 13.91 -8.85 2.83
CA SER A 300 12.86 -7.94 3.29
C SER A 300 13.42 -6.57 3.66
N ALA A 301 12.60 -5.52 3.57
CA ALA A 301 12.94 -4.14 3.92
C ALA A 301 11.73 -3.43 4.55
N TYR A 302 11.91 -2.21 5.06
CA TYR A 302 10.80 -1.40 5.55
C TYR A 302 10.22 -0.53 4.44
N ALA A 303 8.90 -0.33 4.42
CA ALA A 303 8.25 0.60 3.49
C ALA A 303 8.67 2.07 3.75
N THR A 304 8.60 2.90 2.70
CA THR A 304 8.91 4.34 2.81
C THR A 304 7.74 5.14 3.38
N GLN A 305 8.06 6.21 4.09
CA GLN A 305 7.09 7.24 4.45
C GLN A 305 7.08 8.30 3.33
N GLY A 306 6.43 7.94 2.22
CA GLY A 306 6.48 8.72 0.97
C GLY A 306 7.84 8.60 0.28
N GLN A 307 8.68 9.62 0.42
CA GLN A 307 10.03 9.69 -0.20
C GLN A 307 11.15 9.83 0.85
N ALA A 308 10.92 9.36 2.07
CA ALA A 308 11.89 9.36 3.15
C ALA A 308 11.69 8.21 4.14
N CYS A 309 12.70 7.98 4.98
CA CYS A 309 12.68 7.07 6.11
C CYS A 309 12.84 7.91 7.38
N ALA A 310 11.72 8.34 7.97
CA ALA A 310 11.75 9.29 9.10
C ALA A 310 11.84 8.62 10.48
N THR A 311 11.61 7.30 10.57
CA THR A 311 11.72 6.53 11.82
C THR A 311 13.17 6.35 12.23
N ALA A 312 13.48 6.65 13.50
CA ALA A 312 14.82 6.48 14.07
C ALA A 312 15.29 5.01 13.99
N GLY A 313 16.59 4.82 13.77
CA GLY A 313 17.18 3.50 13.54
C GLY A 313 17.09 3.01 12.09
N LEU A 314 16.43 3.75 11.19
CA LEU A 314 16.35 3.44 9.76
C LEU A 314 17.06 4.50 8.90
N THR A 315 17.46 4.11 7.68
CA THR A 315 17.99 4.99 6.64
C THR A 315 17.30 4.76 5.30
N SER A 316 17.28 5.80 4.46
CA SER A 316 16.79 5.73 3.07
C SER A 316 17.74 4.98 2.16
N ILE A 317 17.21 4.02 1.39
CA ILE A 317 17.93 3.40 0.28
C ILE A 317 17.55 4.11 -1.01
N TYR A 318 18.52 4.84 -1.56
CA TYR A 318 18.41 5.64 -2.77
C TYR A 318 18.59 4.76 -4.01
N ARG A 319 17.62 4.78 -4.94
CA ARG A 319 17.69 4.05 -6.21
C ARG A 319 18.11 4.96 -7.35
N PHE A 320 18.93 4.41 -8.23
CA PHE A 320 19.37 5.04 -9.47
C PHE A 320 19.26 4.06 -10.64
N TYR A 321 18.86 4.56 -11.81
CA TYR A 321 18.88 3.85 -13.09
C TYR A 321 19.91 4.46 -14.04
N SER A 322 20.64 3.63 -14.78
CA SER A 322 21.47 4.08 -15.92
C SER A 322 20.94 3.57 -17.25
N PRO A 323 20.50 4.47 -18.17
CA PRO A 323 20.23 4.12 -19.56
C PRO A 323 21.49 3.69 -20.35
N LYS A 324 22.70 3.97 -19.84
CA LYS A 324 23.98 3.60 -20.47
C LYS A 324 24.45 2.21 -20.04
N PHE A 325 24.22 1.84 -18.78
CA PHE A 325 24.61 0.54 -18.24
C PHE A 325 23.45 -0.46 -18.21
N GLU A 326 22.22 -0.03 -18.51
CA GLU A 326 20.98 -0.83 -18.45
C GLU A 326 20.88 -1.56 -17.11
N SER A 327 21.03 -0.80 -16.02
CA SER A 327 21.26 -1.32 -14.68
C SER A 327 20.76 -0.35 -13.61
N HIS A 328 20.46 -0.89 -12.44
CA HIS A 328 20.17 -0.12 -11.24
C HIS A 328 21.33 -0.21 -10.25
N PHE A 329 21.49 0.82 -9.41
CA PHE A 329 22.27 0.70 -8.18
C PHE A 329 21.51 1.32 -6.99
N PHE A 330 21.87 0.85 -5.80
CA PHE A 330 21.24 1.19 -4.54
C PHE A 330 22.30 1.65 -3.55
N THR A 331 22.01 2.71 -2.79
CA THR A 331 22.90 3.19 -1.74
C THR A 331 22.16 3.70 -0.53
N SER A 332 22.69 3.38 0.66
CA SER A 332 22.34 3.96 1.96
C SER A 332 23.04 5.30 2.21
N SER A 333 24.07 5.62 1.41
CA SER A 333 24.92 6.79 1.62
C SER A 333 24.32 8.01 0.92
N ALA A 334 23.77 8.93 1.73
CA ALA A 334 23.36 10.24 1.25
C ALA A 334 24.53 11.04 0.61
N ALA A 335 25.79 10.73 0.95
CA ALA A 335 26.96 11.32 0.31
C ALA A 335 27.24 10.74 -1.08
N GLU A 336 27.11 9.42 -1.26
CA GLU A 336 27.21 8.75 -2.57
C GLU A 336 26.07 9.24 -3.48
N MET A 337 24.82 9.24 -2.98
CA MET A 337 23.64 9.75 -3.68
C MET A 337 23.81 11.20 -4.15
N ASN A 338 24.22 12.12 -3.27
CA ASN A 338 24.41 13.52 -3.66
C ASN A 338 25.59 13.70 -4.63
N SER A 339 26.68 12.94 -4.45
CA SER A 339 27.84 13.00 -5.36
C SER A 339 27.49 12.51 -6.77
N VAL A 340 26.81 11.37 -6.89
CA VAL A 340 26.37 10.83 -8.19
C VAL A 340 25.43 11.81 -8.88
N ARG A 341 24.41 12.33 -8.19
CA ARG A 341 23.46 13.32 -8.75
C ARG A 341 24.12 14.62 -9.23
N ALA A 342 25.20 15.05 -8.58
CA ALA A 342 25.92 16.26 -8.95
C ALA A 342 26.92 16.03 -10.10
N ASN A 343 27.60 14.88 -10.11
CA ASN A 343 28.83 14.69 -10.88
C ASN A 343 28.73 13.63 -12.01
N ASP A 344 27.86 12.62 -11.89
CA ASP A 344 27.76 11.54 -12.88
C ASP A 344 26.42 11.53 -13.64
N ARG A 345 26.45 12.09 -14.85
CA ARG A 345 25.32 12.13 -15.79
C ARG A 345 24.93 10.77 -16.39
N ASN A 346 25.65 9.69 -16.08
CA ASN A 346 25.27 8.34 -16.52
C ASN A 346 24.18 7.72 -15.64
N TRP A 347 23.88 8.29 -14.46
CA TRP A 347 22.92 7.75 -13.49
C TRP A 347 21.79 8.75 -13.17
N ASN A 348 20.55 8.35 -13.46
CA ASN A 348 19.35 9.09 -13.08
C ASN A 348 18.93 8.67 -11.67
N TYR A 349 18.68 9.64 -10.78
CA TYR A 349 18.11 9.37 -9.45
C TYR A 349 16.60 9.20 -9.55
N GLU A 350 16.08 8.11 -9.00
CA GLU A 350 14.67 7.74 -9.11
C GLU A 350 13.87 7.99 -7.82
N GLY A 351 14.55 8.01 -6.66
CA GLY A 351 13.90 8.25 -5.36
C GLY A 351 14.48 7.40 -4.24
N VAL A 352 13.71 7.28 -3.16
CA VAL A 352 13.94 6.27 -2.11
C VAL A 352 13.08 5.06 -2.45
N ALA A 353 13.70 3.89 -2.59
CA ALA A 353 12.98 2.65 -2.94
C ALA A 353 12.44 1.91 -1.71
N TYR A 354 13.16 1.93 -0.60
CA TYR A 354 12.78 1.32 0.67
C TYR A 354 13.66 1.87 1.81
N CYS A 355 13.30 1.49 3.03
CA CYS A 355 14.00 1.84 4.26
C CYS A 355 14.77 0.64 4.82
N ALA A 356 16.01 0.85 5.24
CA ALA A 356 16.92 -0.16 5.76
C ALA A 356 17.29 0.10 7.23
N PRO A 357 17.49 -0.93 8.07
CA PRO A 357 18.12 -0.77 9.38
C PRO A 357 19.50 -0.10 9.29
N THR A 358 19.75 0.87 10.17
CA THR A 358 21.10 1.43 10.39
C THR A 358 21.99 0.48 11.20
N ASP A 359 21.38 -0.30 12.09
CA ASP A 359 22.06 -1.12 13.10
C ASP A 359 21.99 -2.62 12.76
N THR A 360 22.94 -3.40 13.27
CA THR A 360 22.94 -4.87 13.18
C THR A 360 22.10 -5.48 14.29
N ALA A 361 20.78 -5.31 14.21
CA ALA A 361 19.81 -5.86 15.16
C ALA A 361 19.50 -7.36 14.88
N ALA A 362 18.90 -8.04 15.85
CA ALA A 362 18.35 -9.38 15.63
C ALA A 362 17.24 -9.33 14.55
N GLY A 363 17.24 -10.30 13.62
CA GLY A 363 16.38 -10.27 12.44
C GLY A 363 16.91 -9.46 11.26
N THR A 364 18.14 -8.92 11.34
CA THR A 364 18.80 -8.23 10.21
C THR A 364 19.98 -9.04 9.66
N ALA A 365 20.28 -8.86 8.38
CA ALA A 365 21.44 -9.42 7.70
C ALA A 365 22.16 -8.37 6.84
N PRO A 366 23.47 -8.49 6.62
CA PRO A 366 24.23 -7.58 5.75
C PRO A 366 23.90 -7.82 4.26
N LEU A 367 23.56 -6.76 3.53
CA LEU A 367 23.46 -6.80 2.08
C LEU A 367 24.84 -6.53 1.45
N PHE A 368 25.38 -7.54 0.78
CA PHE A 368 26.67 -7.50 0.09
C PHE A 368 26.53 -6.85 -1.29
N ARG A 369 27.38 -5.87 -1.60
CA ARG A 369 27.42 -5.19 -2.91
C ARG A 369 28.65 -5.61 -3.72
N PHE A 370 28.44 -5.82 -5.01
CA PHE A 370 29.48 -6.16 -5.98
C PHE A 370 29.33 -5.29 -7.24
N TRP A 371 30.46 -4.97 -7.87
CA TRP A 371 30.51 -4.31 -9.18
C TRP A 371 31.15 -5.22 -10.21
N SER A 372 30.58 -5.31 -11.42
CA SER A 372 31.25 -5.93 -12.57
C SER A 372 31.60 -4.90 -13.62
N ALA A 373 32.91 -4.62 -13.77
CA ALA A 373 33.43 -3.83 -14.88
C ALA A 373 33.24 -4.53 -16.25
N ARG A 374 32.98 -5.84 -16.28
CA ARG A 374 32.71 -6.61 -17.50
C ARG A 374 31.24 -6.50 -17.93
N PHE A 375 30.30 -6.60 -17.00
CA PHE A 375 28.87 -6.53 -17.31
C PHE A 375 28.31 -5.11 -17.25
N GLY A 376 29.01 -4.18 -16.59
CA GLY A 376 28.54 -2.82 -16.32
C GLY A 376 27.47 -2.74 -15.23
N LYS A 377 27.26 -3.82 -14.47
CA LYS A 377 26.17 -3.97 -13.51
C LYS A 377 26.69 -3.97 -12.07
N HIS A 378 25.86 -3.51 -11.14
CA HIS A 378 25.99 -3.90 -9.73
C HIS A 378 25.21 -5.19 -9.46
N PHE A 379 25.62 -5.95 -8.45
CA PHE A 379 24.90 -7.10 -7.91
C PHE A 379 24.77 -6.97 -6.38
N TYR A 380 23.65 -7.46 -5.84
CA TYR A 380 23.30 -7.39 -4.43
C TYR A 380 22.79 -8.74 -3.92
N THR A 381 23.21 -9.15 -2.72
CA THR A 381 22.63 -10.31 -2.04
C THR A 381 22.78 -10.24 -0.52
N ALA A 382 21.80 -10.81 0.20
CA ALA A 382 21.89 -11.08 1.63
C ALA A 382 22.41 -12.51 1.90
N ASP A 383 22.43 -13.37 0.88
CA ASP A 383 22.93 -14.74 1.00
C ASP A 383 24.46 -14.72 1.13
N SER A 384 24.93 -15.05 2.33
CA SER A 384 26.36 -15.11 2.67
C SER A 384 27.14 -16.18 1.90
N ALA A 385 26.48 -17.24 1.40
CA ALA A 385 27.09 -18.27 0.56
C ALA A 385 27.18 -17.79 -0.90
N GLU A 386 26.14 -17.17 -1.44
CA GLU A 386 26.15 -16.54 -2.77
C GLU A 386 27.24 -15.44 -2.83
N ALA A 387 27.30 -14.57 -1.82
CA ALA A 387 28.36 -13.56 -1.67
C ALA A 387 29.76 -14.16 -1.48
N HIS A 388 29.89 -15.31 -0.81
CA HIS A 388 31.16 -16.03 -0.74
C HIS A 388 31.60 -16.50 -2.12
N GLN A 389 30.72 -17.22 -2.84
CA GLN A 389 31.03 -17.79 -4.16
C GLN A 389 31.42 -16.71 -5.18
N LEU A 390 30.66 -15.62 -5.27
CA LEU A 390 31.00 -14.49 -6.16
C LEU A 390 32.40 -13.92 -5.85
N ARG A 391 32.72 -13.75 -4.57
CA ARG A 391 34.01 -13.20 -4.12
C ARG A 391 35.20 -14.16 -4.33
N THR A 392 34.99 -15.48 -4.35
CA THR A 392 36.09 -16.47 -4.40
C THR A 392 36.21 -17.24 -5.71
N ALA A 393 35.12 -17.36 -6.49
CA ALA A 393 35.06 -18.22 -7.67
C ALA A 393 34.76 -17.48 -8.98
N ASP A 394 34.15 -16.28 -8.95
CA ASP A 394 33.88 -15.50 -10.17
C ASP A 394 34.73 -14.21 -10.25
N PRO A 395 35.83 -14.18 -11.04
CA PRO A 395 36.68 -13.01 -11.19
C PRO A 395 36.01 -11.84 -11.94
N ASN A 396 34.77 -11.99 -12.41
CA ASN A 396 34.02 -10.91 -13.06
C ASN A 396 33.34 -9.96 -12.06
N TRP A 397 33.31 -10.29 -10.75
CA TRP A 397 32.67 -9.48 -9.70
C TRP A 397 33.68 -8.98 -8.66
N ALA A 398 33.90 -7.66 -8.62
CA ALA A 398 34.64 -7.02 -7.55
C ALA A 398 33.71 -6.83 -6.33
N TYR A 399 34.06 -7.41 -5.19
CA TYR A 399 33.36 -7.19 -3.92
C TYR A 399 33.62 -5.78 -3.40
N GLU A 400 32.57 -4.98 -3.21
CA GLU A 400 32.67 -3.59 -2.74
C GLU A 400 32.47 -3.45 -1.23
N GLY A 401 31.84 -4.44 -0.58
CA GLY A 401 31.60 -4.44 0.86
C GLY A 401 30.18 -4.84 1.25
N VAL A 402 29.80 -4.51 2.48
CA VAL A 402 28.39 -4.46 2.92
C VAL A 402 27.88 -3.05 2.63
N ALA A 403 26.78 -2.92 1.90
CA ALA A 403 26.21 -1.61 1.58
C ALA A 403 25.31 -1.06 2.71
N TYR A 404 24.51 -1.94 3.30
CA TYR A 404 23.59 -1.68 4.41
C TYR A 404 23.06 -3.01 4.94
N ASN A 405 22.33 -2.98 6.06
CA ASN A 405 21.60 -4.15 6.55
C ASN A 405 20.21 -4.20 5.92
N VAL A 406 19.63 -5.39 5.83
CA VAL A 406 18.27 -5.67 5.38
C VAL A 406 17.58 -6.60 6.40
N LEU A 407 16.26 -6.78 6.29
CA LEU A 407 15.53 -7.75 7.10
C LEU A 407 15.66 -9.14 6.46
N ASN A 408 15.86 -10.14 7.31
CA ASN A 408 15.95 -11.56 6.93
C ASN A 408 14.58 -12.22 6.83
#